data_AF-A0AAU0RUS4-F1
#
_entry.id   AF-A0AAU0RUS4-F1
#
_cell.length_a   1.000
_cell.length_b   1.000
_cell.length_c   1.000
_cell.angle_alpha   90.00
_cell.angle_beta   90.00
_cell.angle_gamma   90.00
#
_symmetry.space_group_name_H-M   'P 1'
#
loop_
_entity.id
_entity.type
_entity.pdbx_description
1 polymer ?
#
loop_
_entity_poly.entity_id
_entity_poly.type
_entity_poly.pdbx_seq_one_letter_code
_entity_poly.pdbx_strand_id
1 'polypeptide(L)'
;MRVIFLLAALSISFAVHASEVKNTDPCSRTNKLMTGFMRARQAGMPKARVYQVVDSQAQDQKLRLETKKIVDLAYRHPIYPTREEKQNALRDAVGPVICSERLRNDRLLKLIL
;
A
#
# COMPACT_ATOMS: atom_id res chain seq x y z
N MET A 1 54.09 29.11 -24.20
CA MET A 1 52.62 29.00 -24.29
C MET A 1 52.04 29.11 -22.87
N ARG A 2 51.24 30.18 -22.61
CA ARG A 2 50.27 30.26 -21.50
C ARG A 2 49.10 29.32 -21.85
N VAL A 3 48.43 28.61 -20.93
CA VAL A 3 47.26 28.97 -20.09
C VAL A 3 47.08 27.75 -19.14
N ILE A 4 47.19 27.75 -17.80
CA ILE A 4 46.41 28.36 -16.69
C ILE A 4 44.91 27.98 -16.64
N PHE A 5 44.61 27.02 -15.73
CA PHE A 5 43.34 26.78 -14.99
C PHE A 5 42.17 26.16 -15.80
N LEU A 6 41.36 25.24 -15.28
CA LEU A 6 40.62 25.25 -14.01
C LEU A 6 40.34 23.84 -13.44
N LEU A 7 40.28 23.79 -12.11
CA LEU A 7 39.69 22.74 -11.28
C LEU A 7 38.19 22.55 -11.56
N ALA A 8 37.70 21.33 -11.36
CA ALA A 8 36.51 21.10 -10.53
C ALA A 8 36.49 19.64 -10.02
N ALA A 9 36.99 19.46 -8.80
CA ALA A 9 36.71 18.30 -7.99
C ALA A 9 35.21 18.27 -7.68
N LEU A 10 34.46 17.40 -8.34
CA LEU A 10 33.11 17.03 -7.91
C LEU A 10 33.23 15.81 -7.01
N SER A 11 33.67 16.08 -5.79
CA SER A 11 33.37 15.25 -4.62
C SER A 11 31.86 15.21 -4.44
N ILE A 12 31.19 14.25 -5.08
CA ILE A 12 29.82 13.93 -4.72
C ILE A 12 29.94 13.08 -3.46
N SER A 13 29.95 13.79 -2.33
CA SER A 13 29.64 13.24 -1.03
C SER A 13 28.31 12.52 -1.15
N PHE A 14 28.34 11.19 -1.30
CA PHE A 14 27.21 10.37 -0.90
C PHE A 14 27.15 10.46 0.62
N ALA A 15 26.59 11.58 1.08
CA ALA A 15 25.96 11.62 2.36
C ALA A 15 24.79 10.64 2.27
N VAL A 16 25.11 9.36 2.52
CA VAL A 16 24.14 8.34 2.91
C VAL A 16 23.64 8.79 4.26
N HIS A 17 22.79 9.82 4.22
CA HIS A 17 21.96 10.19 5.34
C HIS A 17 21.20 8.92 5.66
N ALA A 18 21.37 8.48 6.90
CA ALA A 18 20.39 7.72 7.61
C ALA A 18 19.02 8.40 7.42
N SER A 19 18.32 8.06 6.34
CA SER A 19 16.87 8.11 6.35
C SER A 19 16.48 6.93 7.20
N GLU A 20 16.53 7.20 8.51
CA GLU A 20 15.89 6.41 9.53
C GLU A 20 14.51 6.03 8.99
N VAL A 21 14.36 4.76 8.61
CA VAL A 21 13.12 4.20 8.07
C VAL A 21 12.12 4.16 9.21
N LYS A 22 11.53 5.30 9.54
CA LYS A 22 10.48 5.46 10.55
C LYS A 22 9.30 6.15 9.88
N ASN A 23 8.19 5.39 9.83
CA ASN A 23 6.93 5.65 9.13
C ASN A 23 6.88 5.20 7.67
N THR A 24 6.77 3.89 7.47
CA THR A 24 5.99 3.41 6.33
C THR A 24 4.58 3.96 6.48
N ASP A 25 4.24 4.96 5.68
CA ASP A 25 2.93 5.57 5.64
C ASP A 25 1.84 4.47 5.66
N PRO A 26 0.96 4.42 6.68
CA PRO A 26 -0.07 3.37 6.81
C PRO A 26 -0.96 3.29 5.56
N CYS A 27 -1.09 4.38 4.82
CA CYS A 27 -1.68 4.43 3.50
C CYS A 27 -0.99 3.53 2.48
N SER A 28 0.33 3.61 2.37
CA SER A 28 1.12 2.83 1.43
C SER A 28 0.96 1.33 1.66
N ARG A 29 0.96 0.89 2.93
CA ARG A 29 0.73 -0.52 3.28
C ARG A 29 -0.69 -0.98 2.93
N THR A 30 -1.70 -0.16 3.23
CA THR A 30 -3.11 -0.47 2.95
C THR A 30 -3.37 -0.54 1.45
N ASN A 31 -2.81 0.38 0.68
CA ASN A 31 -2.93 0.43 -0.78
C ASN A 31 -2.27 -0.79 -1.44
N LYS A 32 -1.10 -1.23 -0.95
CA LYS A 32 -0.44 -2.45 -1.43
C LYS A 32 -1.27 -3.70 -1.16
N LEU A 33 -1.84 -3.81 0.04
CA LEU A 33 -2.73 -4.93 0.39
C LEU A 33 -4.01 -4.92 -0.46
N MET A 34 -4.66 -3.77 -0.61
CA MET A 34 -5.84 -3.59 -1.47
C MET A 34 -5.53 -4.03 -2.90
N THR A 35 -4.43 -3.54 -3.47
CA THR A 35 -3.98 -3.92 -4.82
C THR A 35 -3.77 -5.43 -4.93
N GLY A 36 -3.13 -6.05 -3.94
CA GLY A 36 -2.89 -7.49 -3.90
C GLY A 36 -4.19 -8.30 -3.88
N PHE A 37 -5.14 -7.93 -3.02
CA PHE A 37 -6.42 -8.62 -2.92
C PHE A 37 -7.32 -8.38 -4.14
N MET A 38 -7.30 -7.18 -4.71
CA MET A 38 -7.96 -6.90 -5.98
C MET A 38 -7.40 -7.76 -7.10
N ARG A 39 -6.08 -7.91 -7.21
CA ARG A 39 -5.46 -8.82 -8.20
C ARG A 39 -5.89 -10.27 -7.98
N ALA A 40 -5.89 -10.75 -6.72
CA ALA A 40 -6.37 -12.08 -6.39
C ALA A 40 -7.85 -12.27 -6.80
N ARG A 41 -8.69 -11.27 -6.54
CA ARG A 41 -10.10 -11.26 -6.95
C ARG A 41 -10.24 -11.31 -8.47
N GLN A 42 -9.50 -10.48 -9.21
CA GLN A 42 -9.52 -10.46 -10.68
C GLN A 42 -8.97 -11.74 -11.31
N ALA A 43 -8.15 -12.50 -10.58
CA ALA A 43 -7.71 -13.84 -10.97
C ALA A 43 -8.72 -14.96 -10.65
N GLY A 44 -9.90 -14.61 -10.11
CA GLY A 44 -10.93 -15.58 -9.75
C GLY A 44 -10.68 -16.31 -8.44
N MET A 45 -9.73 -15.87 -7.61
CA MET A 45 -9.48 -16.49 -6.32
C MET A 45 -10.73 -16.37 -5.42
N PRO A 46 -11.19 -17.47 -4.77
CA PRO A 46 -12.30 -17.39 -3.84
C PRO A 46 -11.94 -16.59 -2.59
N LYS A 47 -12.89 -15.78 -2.10
CA LYS A 47 -12.72 -14.96 -0.89
C LYS A 47 -12.27 -15.79 0.33
N ALA A 48 -12.88 -16.97 0.50
CA ALA A 48 -12.55 -17.89 1.58
C ALA A 48 -11.07 -18.34 1.56
N ARG A 49 -10.48 -18.54 0.36
CA ARG A 49 -9.06 -18.87 0.23
C ARG A 49 -8.17 -17.70 0.65
N VAL A 50 -8.53 -16.47 0.31
CA VAL A 50 -7.80 -15.29 0.76
C VAL A 50 -7.85 -15.15 2.28
N TYR A 51 -9.01 -15.38 2.90
CA TYR A 51 -9.13 -15.37 4.36
C TYR A 51 -8.25 -16.43 5.03
N GLN A 52 -8.18 -17.65 4.50
CA GLN A 52 -7.30 -18.69 5.03
C GLN A 52 -5.83 -18.24 5.03
N VAL A 53 -5.38 -17.54 3.98
CA VAL A 53 -4.02 -16.99 3.91
C VAL A 53 -3.82 -15.86 4.92
N VAL A 54 -4.80 -14.97 5.09
CA VAL A 54 -4.73 -13.90 6.10
C VAL A 54 -4.68 -14.48 7.51
N ASP A 55 -5.48 -15.53 7.79
CA ASP A 55 -5.54 -16.20 9.08
C ASP A 55 -4.26 -16.97 9.40
N SER A 56 -3.56 -17.51 8.41
CA SER A 56 -2.29 -18.22 8.61
C SER A 56 -1.07 -17.31 8.73
N GLN A 57 -1.13 -16.08 8.18
CA GLN A 57 -0.01 -15.13 8.20
C GLN A 57 -0.07 -14.10 9.33
N ALA A 58 -1.25 -13.79 9.88
CA ALA A 58 -1.38 -12.76 10.90
C ALA A 58 -1.22 -13.33 12.31
N GLN A 59 -0.09 -13.02 12.95
CA GLN A 59 0.16 -13.35 14.37
C GLN A 59 -0.66 -12.47 15.33
N ASP A 60 -0.96 -11.23 14.93
CA ASP A 60 -1.72 -10.27 15.73
C ASP A 60 -3.21 -10.24 15.33
N GLN A 61 -4.10 -10.39 16.32
CA GLN A 61 -5.54 -10.46 16.11
C GLN A 61 -6.13 -9.15 15.54
N LYS A 62 -5.61 -7.99 15.95
CA LYS A 62 -6.09 -6.68 15.47
C LYS A 62 -5.70 -6.48 14.00
N LEU A 63 -4.45 -6.78 13.65
CA LEU A 63 -3.94 -6.73 12.27
C LEU A 63 -4.69 -7.69 11.36
N ARG A 64 -5.05 -8.88 11.86
CA ARG A 64 -5.87 -9.85 11.13
C ARG A 64 -7.26 -9.29 10.79
N LEU A 65 -7.94 -8.71 11.78
CA LEU A 65 -9.26 -8.09 11.58
C LEU A 65 -9.19 -6.92 10.58
N GLU A 66 -8.18 -6.06 10.72
CA GLU A 66 -7.94 -4.95 9.80
C GLU A 66 -7.67 -5.42 8.37
N THR A 67 -6.88 -6.48 8.21
CA THR A 67 -6.58 -7.04 6.88
C THR A 67 -7.83 -7.66 6.25
N LYS A 68 -8.68 -8.34 7.04
CA LYS A 68 -9.97 -8.87 6.55
C LYS A 68 -10.92 -7.78 6.05
N LYS A 69 -10.96 -6.60 6.70
CA LYS A 69 -11.73 -5.46 6.19
C LYS A 69 -11.26 -4.99 4.82
N ILE A 70 -9.94 -5.00 4.57
CA ILE A 70 -9.38 -4.65 3.25
C ILE A 70 -9.75 -5.71 2.21
N VAL A 71 -9.71 -7.00 2.58
CA VAL A 71 -10.20 -8.10 1.71
C VAL A 71 -11.68 -7.89 1.37
N ASP A 72 -12.51 -7.54 2.35
CA ASP A 72 -13.94 -7.29 2.12
C ASP A 72 -14.17 -6.18 1.12
N LEU A 73 -13.44 -5.08 1.27
CA LEU A 73 -13.53 -3.94 0.37
C LEU A 73 -13.10 -4.33 -1.06
N ALA A 74 -11.98 -5.05 -1.21
CA ALA A 74 -11.52 -5.55 -2.50
C ALA A 74 -12.54 -6.49 -3.18
N TYR A 75 -13.21 -7.34 -2.41
CA TYR A 75 -14.15 -8.33 -2.92
C TYR A 75 -15.55 -7.79 -3.20
N ARG A 76 -15.84 -6.52 -2.90
CA ARG A 76 -17.04 -5.83 -3.40
C ARG A 76 -16.96 -5.55 -4.90
N HIS A 77 -15.76 -5.53 -5.48
CA HIS A 77 -15.57 -5.32 -6.90
C HIS A 77 -15.89 -6.59 -7.71
N PRO A 78 -16.57 -6.45 -8.86
CA PRO A 78 -16.79 -7.57 -9.78
C PRO A 78 -15.47 -8.03 -10.40
N ILE A 79 -15.49 -9.22 -11.02
CA ILE A 79 -14.41 -9.63 -11.92
C ILE A 79 -14.64 -8.91 -13.24
N TYR A 80 -13.68 -8.10 -13.66
CA TYR A 80 -13.76 -7.39 -14.93
C TYR A 80 -13.26 -8.29 -16.07
N PRO A 81 -13.95 -8.31 -17.23
CA PRO A 81 -13.56 -9.18 -18.34
C PRO A 81 -12.30 -8.69 -19.05
N THR A 82 -12.11 -7.37 -19.22
CA THR A 82 -11.00 -6.84 -20.02
C THR A 82 -9.77 -6.49 -19.18
N ARG A 83 -8.60 -6.45 -19.84
CA ARG A 83 -7.36 -6.02 -19.18
C ARG A 83 -7.41 -4.55 -18.76
N GLU A 84 -8.04 -3.70 -19.56
CA GLU A 84 -8.15 -2.27 -19.32
C GLU A 84 -9.03 -1.98 -18.10
N GLU A 85 -10.21 -2.60 -18.00
CA GLU A 85 -11.09 -2.46 -16.83
C GLU A 85 -10.43 -2.96 -15.55
N LYS A 86 -9.67 -4.07 -15.61
CA LYS A 86 -8.88 -4.55 -14.47
C LYS A 86 -7.87 -3.50 -14.01
N GLN A 87 -7.18 -2.84 -14.94
CA GLN A 87 -6.20 -1.80 -14.62
C GLN A 87 -6.85 -0.53 -14.07
N ASN A 88 -7.98 -0.11 -14.64
CA ASN A 88 -8.76 1.02 -14.15
C ASN A 88 -9.27 0.75 -12.72
N ALA A 89 -9.85 -0.43 -12.47
CA ALA A 89 -10.32 -0.81 -11.15
C ALA A 89 -9.19 -0.87 -10.11
N LEU A 90 -7.99 -1.33 -10.50
CA LEU A 90 -6.82 -1.31 -9.61
C LEU A 90 -6.35 0.11 -9.30
N ARG A 91 -6.37 1.02 -10.28
CA ARG A 91 -6.01 2.43 -10.08
C ARG A 91 -7.03 3.11 -9.17
N ASP A 92 -8.32 2.91 -9.40
CA ASP A 92 -9.40 3.56 -8.67
C ASP A 92 -9.52 3.02 -7.24
N ALA A 93 -9.19 1.74 -7.03
CA ALA A 93 -9.08 1.15 -5.69
C ALA A 93 -7.91 1.72 -4.89
N VAL A 94 -6.86 2.23 -5.54
CA VAL A 94 -5.69 2.87 -4.90
C VAL A 94 -5.90 4.39 -4.92
N GLY A 95 -6.99 4.83 -4.30
CA GLY A 95 -7.35 6.24 -4.19
C GLY A 95 -7.25 6.80 -2.75
N PRO A 96 -7.32 8.12 -2.57
CA PRO A 96 -7.29 8.79 -1.26
C PRO A 96 -8.43 8.36 -0.32
N VAL A 97 -9.46 7.66 -0.83
CA VAL A 97 -10.64 7.19 -0.09
C VAL A 97 -10.28 6.15 0.98
N ILE A 98 -9.36 5.22 0.70
CA ILE A 98 -8.98 4.19 1.68
C ILE A 98 -8.13 4.77 2.81
N CYS A 99 -7.28 5.74 2.46
CA CYS A 99 -6.52 6.53 3.43
C CYS A 99 -7.42 7.37 4.32
N SER A 100 -8.42 8.03 3.73
CA SER A 100 -9.31 8.93 4.47
C SER A 100 -10.25 8.16 5.40
N GLU A 101 -10.79 6.99 5.00
CA GLU A 101 -11.59 6.14 5.90
C GLU A 101 -10.76 5.60 7.08
N ARG A 102 -9.50 5.23 6.86
CA ARG A 102 -8.62 4.74 7.94
C ARG A 102 -8.20 5.86 8.89
N LEU A 103 -7.80 7.02 8.37
CA LEU A 103 -7.47 8.21 9.16
C LEU A 103 -8.67 8.75 9.96
N ARG A 104 -9.88 8.65 9.41
CA ARG A 104 -11.12 9.09 10.07
C ARG A 104 -11.50 8.15 11.23
N ASN A 105 -11.35 6.84 11.05
CA ASN A 105 -11.59 5.86 12.12
C ASN A 105 -10.53 5.93 13.23
N ASP A 106 -9.25 6.13 12.90
CA ASP A 106 -8.20 6.29 13.92
C ASP A 106 -8.36 7.59 14.73
N ARG A 107 -8.86 8.68 14.13
CA ARG A 107 -9.22 9.89 14.87
C ARG A 107 -10.43 9.68 15.78
N LEU A 108 -11.45 8.95 15.33
CA LEU A 108 -12.63 8.62 16.15
C LEU A 108 -12.26 7.72 17.34
N LEU A 109 -11.36 6.75 17.16
CA LEU A 109 -10.88 5.89 18.23
C LEU A 109 -10.05 6.66 19.29
N LYS A 110 -9.34 7.72 18.91
CA LYS A 110 -8.64 8.61 19.86
C LYS A 110 -9.55 9.59 20.62
N LEU A 111 -10.79 9.75 20.20
CA LEU A 111 -11.77 10.64 20.85
C LEU A 111 -12.65 9.90 21.88
N ILE A 112 -12.59 8.57 21.93
CA ILE A 112 -13.42 7.72 22.79
C ILE A 112 -12.58 7.04 23.90
N LEU A 113 -11.25 7.13 23.83
CA LEU A 113 -10.30 6.72 24.87
C LEU A 113 -9.74 7.95 25.58
#